data_AF-A0A957EFY0-F1
#
_entry.id   AF-A0A957EFY0-F1
#
_cell.length_a   1.000
_cell.length_b   1.000
_cell.length_c   1.000
_cell.angle_alpha   90.00
_cell.angle_beta   90.00
_cell.angle_gamma   90.00
#
_symmetry.space_group_name_H-M   'P 1'
#
loop_
_entity.id
_entity.type
_entity.pdbx_description
1 polymer ?
#
loop_
_entity_poly.entity_id
_entity_poly.type
_entity_poly.pdbx_seq_one_letter_code
_entity_poly.pdbx_strand_id
1 'polypeptide(L)'
;IALFPPVSGGSETFPHPTYFAITPHTPDLNDLHARLTQPDVGAVVSFTGSVRGQTNREGLPAQTTYLEYEAYQAMAETKMAQIAREIWERWPSVKG
;
A
#
# COMPACT_ATOMS: atom_id res chain seq x y z
N ILE A 1 -0.65 3.30 -1.54
CA ILE A 1 -1.47 2.07 -1.64
C ILE A 1 -0.58 1.00 -2.22
N ALA A 2 -0.61 -0.22 -1.68
CA ALA A 2 0.32 -1.27 -2.08
C ALA A 2 -0.46 -2.43 -2.75
N LEU A 3 -0.20 -2.75 -4.04
CA LEU A 3 -0.70 -3.92 -4.81
C LEU A 3 0.22 -4.48 -6.00
N PHE A 4 1.02 -5.59 -5.88
CA PHE A 4 2.17 -6.07 -6.73
C PHE A 4 2.12 -7.61 -6.93
N PRO A 5 2.51 -8.11 -8.11
CA PRO A 5 2.79 -9.53 -8.42
C PRO A 5 4.20 -9.98 -7.91
N PRO A 6 4.60 -11.27 -8.03
CA PRO A 6 5.83 -11.78 -7.40
C PRO A 6 7.11 -11.13 -7.94
N VAL A 7 8.08 -10.90 -7.04
CA VAL A 7 9.43 -10.47 -7.39
C VAL A 7 10.30 -11.67 -7.80
N SER A 8 11.01 -11.52 -8.92
CA SER A 8 12.05 -12.45 -9.38
C SER A 8 13.23 -12.41 -8.41
N GLY A 9 13.21 -13.20 -7.32
CA GLY A 9 14.41 -13.35 -6.49
C GLY A 9 14.25 -13.73 -5.02
N GLY A 10 13.05 -14.08 -4.54
CA GLY A 10 12.88 -14.55 -3.17
C GLY A 10 11.66 -15.44 -3.03
N SER A 11 11.89 -16.71 -2.67
CA SER A 11 10.84 -17.65 -2.26
C SER A 11 10.31 -17.26 -0.87
N GLU A 12 9.68 -16.09 -0.74
CA GLU A 12 8.91 -15.76 0.46
C GLU A 12 7.44 -16.02 0.16
N THR A 13 6.97 -17.18 0.60
CA THR A 13 5.58 -17.62 0.41
C THR A 13 4.70 -16.87 1.40
N PHE A 14 3.88 -15.95 0.90
CA PHE A 14 2.82 -15.34 1.69
C PHE A 14 1.66 -16.32 1.89
N PRO A 15 1.02 -16.36 3.07
CA PRO A 15 -0.09 -17.28 3.35
C PRO A 15 -1.34 -16.98 2.51
N HIS A 16 -1.45 -15.75 2.03
CA HIS A 16 -2.51 -15.27 1.16
C HIS A 16 -1.89 -14.51 -0.02
N PRO A 17 -2.62 -14.35 -1.15
CA PRO A 17 -2.23 -13.42 -2.20
C PRO A 17 -1.85 -12.08 -1.57
N THR A 18 -0.79 -11.45 -2.04
CA THR A 18 -0.33 -10.19 -1.45
C THR A 18 0.44 -9.40 -2.45
N TYR A 19 0.25 -8.10 -2.33
CA TYR A 19 0.44 -7.19 -3.40
C TYR A 19 1.02 -5.85 -2.85
N PHE A 20 2.11 -5.29 -3.41
CA PHE A 20 2.63 -3.91 -3.11
C PHE A 20 2.64 -2.94 -4.33
N ALA A 21 2.68 -1.61 -4.31
CA ALA A 21 2.59 -0.84 -5.59
C ALA A 21 3.31 0.48 -5.48
N ILE A 22 4.12 0.80 -6.48
CA ILE A 22 4.71 2.12 -6.66
C ILE A 22 4.45 2.49 -8.11
N THR A 23 3.55 3.44 -8.30
CA THR A 23 3.07 3.84 -9.62
C THR A 23 2.90 5.36 -9.66
N PRO A 24 3.27 6.02 -10.76
CA PRO A 24 2.97 7.44 -10.95
C PRO A 24 1.50 7.68 -11.33
N HIS A 25 0.73 6.63 -11.60
CA HIS A 25 -0.66 6.71 -12.02
C HIS A 25 -1.60 6.78 -10.81
N THR A 26 -2.77 7.38 -11.00
CA THR A 26 -3.81 7.37 -9.97
C THR A 26 -4.27 5.93 -9.71
N PRO A 27 -4.23 5.46 -8.45
CA PRO A 27 -4.69 4.12 -8.11
C PRO A 27 -6.22 4.01 -8.20
N ASP A 28 -6.71 2.95 -8.84
CA ASP A 28 -8.14 2.63 -8.91
C ASP A 28 -8.56 1.76 -7.72
N LEU A 29 -9.12 2.39 -6.69
CA LEU A 29 -9.55 1.68 -5.48
C LEU A 29 -10.58 0.58 -5.74
N ASN A 30 -11.44 0.72 -6.75
CA ASN A 30 -12.47 -0.28 -7.03
C ASN A 30 -11.84 -1.56 -7.60
N ASP A 31 -10.87 -1.44 -8.51
CA ASP A 31 -10.10 -2.58 -9.01
C ASP A 31 -9.35 -3.29 -7.87
N LEU A 32 -8.80 -2.51 -6.93
CA LEU A 32 -8.11 -3.08 -5.77
C LEU A 32 -9.07 -3.82 -4.83
N HIS A 33 -10.24 -3.26 -4.53
CA HIS A 33 -11.25 -3.93 -3.72
C HIS A 33 -11.77 -5.20 -4.39
N ALA A 34 -11.96 -5.17 -5.71
CA ALA A 34 -12.40 -6.34 -6.48
C ALA A 34 -11.40 -7.49 -6.38
N ARG A 35 -10.08 -7.22 -6.41
CA ARG A 35 -9.02 -8.23 -6.24
C ARG A 35 -8.98 -8.84 -4.84
N LEU A 36 -9.39 -8.09 -3.82
CA LEU A 36 -9.40 -8.51 -2.41
C LEU A 36 -10.70 -9.22 -2.01
N THR A 37 -11.76 -9.07 -2.80
CA THR A 37 -13.07 -9.65 -2.49
C THR A 37 -13.05 -11.15 -2.75
N GLN A 38 -13.24 -11.94 -1.68
CA GLN A 38 -13.34 -13.40 -1.73
C GLN A 38 -14.57 -13.85 -0.94
N PRO A 39 -15.14 -15.04 -1.19
CA PRO A 39 -16.33 -15.52 -0.49
C PRO A 39 -16.20 -15.58 1.05
N ASP A 40 -14.98 -15.68 1.57
CA ASP A 40 -14.69 -15.72 3.00
C ASP A 40 -14.10 -14.42 3.56
N VAL A 41 -14.08 -13.34 2.76
CA VAL A 41 -13.71 -11.99 3.19
C VAL A 41 -14.99 -11.18 3.39
N GLY A 42 -15.40 -11.02 4.65
CA GLY A 42 -16.63 -10.30 5.01
C GLY A 42 -16.51 -8.77 5.01
N ALA A 43 -15.29 -8.22 4.97
CA ALA A 43 -15.04 -6.79 4.95
C ALA A 43 -13.66 -6.47 4.34
N VAL A 44 -13.58 -5.36 3.61
CA VAL A 44 -12.33 -4.79 3.13
C VAL A 44 -12.15 -3.42 3.79
N VAL A 45 -11.00 -3.22 4.44
CA VAL A 45 -10.63 -1.93 5.04
C VAL A 45 -9.54 -1.29 4.20
N SER A 46 -9.70 -0.02 3.86
CA SER A 46 -8.71 0.72 3.07
C SER A 46 -8.31 2.01 3.78
N PHE A 47 -7.02 2.28 3.76
CA PHE A 47 -6.45 3.53 4.23
C PHE A 47 -5.83 4.28 3.05
N THR A 48 -6.33 5.49 2.80
CA THR A 48 -5.89 6.34 1.70
C THR A 48 -5.42 7.68 2.23
N GLY A 49 -4.16 8.03 1.97
CA GLY A 49 -3.63 9.36 2.24
C GLY A 49 -3.85 10.27 1.02
N SER A 50 -4.38 11.47 1.25
CA SER A 50 -4.52 12.52 0.23
C SER A 50 -3.61 13.72 0.55
N VAL A 51 -3.19 14.45 -0.48
CA VAL A 51 -2.47 15.72 -0.29
C VAL A 51 -3.41 16.73 0.36
N ARG A 52 -2.96 17.38 1.45
CA ARG A 52 -3.72 18.46 2.08
C ARG A 52 -3.46 19.76 1.34
N GLY A 53 -4.50 20.50 0.98
CA GLY A 53 -4.36 21.81 0.33
C GLY A 53 -3.83 22.92 1.26
N GLN A 54 -3.87 22.69 2.57
CA GLN A 54 -3.32 23.60 3.58
C GLN A 54 -2.54 22.81 4.63
N THR A 55 -1.37 23.32 5.00
CA THR A 55 -0.51 22.74 6.04
C THR A 55 -0.05 23.83 6.98
N ASN A 56 -0.37 23.70 8.27
CA ASN A 56 0.12 24.62 9.30
C ASN A 56 1.39 24.02 9.93
N ARG A 57 2.55 24.35 9.36
CA ARG A 57 3.86 23.93 9.84
C ARG A 57 4.81 25.11 9.75
N GLU A 58 5.51 25.39 10.85
CA GLU A 58 6.51 26.46 10.91
C GLU A 58 7.57 26.28 9.81
N GLY A 59 7.87 27.37 9.10
CA GLY A 59 8.85 27.40 8.01
C GLY A 59 8.33 26.93 6.64
N LEU A 60 7.04 26.62 6.50
CA LEU A 60 6.44 26.27 5.20
C LEU A 60 5.27 27.19 4.82
N PRO A 61 5.01 27.40 3.52
CA PRO A 61 3.80 28.09 3.06
C PRO A 61 2.53 27.40 3.57
N ALA A 62 1.55 28.20 3.98
CA ALA A 62 0.27 27.68 4.49
C ALA A 62 -0.53 26.90 3.42
N GLN A 63 -0.33 27.24 2.14
CA GLN A 63 -0.99 26.59 1.01
C GLN A 63 -0.03 25.61 0.33
N THR A 64 -0.49 24.39 0.10
CA THR A 64 0.25 23.34 -0.62
C THR A 64 -0.33 23.21 -2.03
N THR A 65 0.47 23.53 -3.06
CA THR A 65 0.05 23.43 -4.46
C THR A 65 0.13 21.99 -4.97
N TYR A 66 1.23 21.29 -4.68
CA TYR A 66 1.44 19.89 -5.04
C TYR A 66 2.54 19.27 -4.15
N LEU A 67 2.70 17.95 -4.23
CA LEU A 67 3.81 17.20 -3.65
C LEU A 67 4.47 16.35 -4.73
N GLU A 68 5.80 16.36 -4.77
CA GLU A 68 6.59 15.41 -5.54
C GLU A 68 6.96 14.24 -4.63
N TYR A 69 6.77 13.03 -5.14
CA TYR A 69 7.10 11.78 -4.44
C TYR A 69 8.22 11.07 -5.19
N GLU A 70 9.26 10.68 -4.46
CA GLU A 70 10.34 9.85 -4.96
C GLU A 70 10.48 8.60 -4.11
N ALA A 71 10.82 7.47 -4.74
CA ALA A 71 11.04 6.22 -4.03
C ALA A 71 12.13 5.40 -4.72
N TYR A 72 13.04 4.83 -3.94
CA TYR A 72 13.87 3.73 -4.43
C TYR A 72 13.02 2.46 -4.45
N GLN A 73 12.46 2.17 -5.62
CA GLN A 73 11.38 1.19 -5.78
C GLN A 73 11.71 -0.14 -5.09
N ALA A 74 12.78 -0.83 -5.48
CA ALA A 74 13.14 -2.16 -4.97
C ALA A 74 13.19 -2.23 -3.42
N MET A 75 13.76 -1.21 -2.78
CA MET A 75 13.81 -1.14 -1.31
C MET A 75 12.43 -0.91 -0.71
N ALA A 76 11.63 -0.03 -1.31
CA ALA A 76 10.29 0.27 -0.84
C ALA A 76 9.36 -0.95 -0.96
N GLU A 77 9.45 -1.74 -2.04
CA GLU A 77 8.71 -3.01 -2.16
C GLU A 77 9.13 -3.99 -1.05
N THR A 78 10.43 -4.11 -0.79
CA THR A 78 10.97 -4.96 0.28
C THR A 78 10.44 -4.55 1.65
N LYS A 79 10.32 -3.24 1.91
CA LYS A 79 9.79 -2.73 3.18
C LYS A 79 8.29 -2.94 3.32
N MET A 80 7.52 -2.82 2.23
CA MET A 80 6.10 -3.15 2.24
C MET A 80 5.87 -4.65 2.49
N ALA A 81 6.69 -5.52 1.90
CA ALA A 81 6.69 -6.96 2.18
C ALA A 81 6.96 -7.27 3.66
N GLN A 82 7.93 -6.60 4.26
CA GLN A 82 8.20 -6.72 5.69
C GLN A 82 6.96 -6.37 6.54
N ILE A 83 6.27 -5.27 6.23
CA ILE A 83 5.07 -4.85 6.95
C ILE A 83 3.94 -5.88 6.82
N ALA A 84 3.74 -6.47 5.64
CA ALA A 84 2.72 -7.51 5.46
C ALA A 84 3.01 -8.74 6.35
N ARG A 85 4.28 -9.16 6.45
CA ARG A 85 4.67 -10.24 7.37
C ARG A 85 4.34 -9.89 8.82
N GLU A 86 4.73 -8.70 9.27
CA GLU A 86 4.44 -8.22 10.62
C GLU A 86 2.93 -8.14 10.92
N ILE A 87 2.10 -7.83 9.91
CA ILE A 87 0.64 -7.85 10.03
C ILE A 87 0.14 -9.27 10.28
N TRP A 88 0.55 -10.28 9.51
CA TRP A 88 0.05 -11.64 9.73
C TRP A 88 0.61 -12.32 10.98
N GLU A 89 1.84 -12.00 11.37
CA GLU A 89 2.39 -12.45 12.66
C GLU A 89 1.50 -11.99 13.82
N ARG A 90 0.89 -10.80 13.71
CA ARG A 90 0.00 -10.24 14.73
C ARG A 90 -1.47 -10.60 14.54
N TRP A 91 -1.92 -10.70 13.29
CA TRP A 91 -3.31 -10.95 12.91
C TRP A 91 -3.41 -12.02 11.79
N PRO A 92 -3.33 -13.31 12.15
CA PRO A 92 -3.32 -14.39 11.15
C PRO A 92 -4.61 -14.53 10.32
N SER A 93 -5.72 -13.93 10.75
CA SER A 93 -7.00 -13.95 10.04
C SER A 93 -7.11 -12.89 8.94
N VAL A 94 -6.17 -11.94 8.86
CA VAL A 94 -6.18 -10.90 7.83
C VAL A 94 -5.77 -11.50 6.49
N LYS A 95 -6.54 -11.19 5.45
CA LYS A 95 -6.26 -11.58 4.08
C LYS A 95 -5.90 -10.37 3.23
N GLY A 96 -4.97 -10.58 2.29
CA GLY A 96 -4.53 -9.60 1.30
C GLY A 96 -4.79 -10.07 -0.13
#